data_AF-A0A9E5RAX0-F1
#
_entry.id   AF-A0A9E5RAX0-F1
#
_cell.length_a   1.000
_cell.length_b   1.000
_cell.length_c   1.000
_cell.angle_alpha   90.00
_cell.angle_beta   90.00
_cell.angle_gamma   90.00
#
_symmetry.space_group_name_H-M   'P 1'
#
loop_
_entity.id
_entity.type
_entity.pdbx_description
1 polymer ?
#
loop_
_entity_poly.entity_id
_entity_poly.type
_entity_poly.pdbx_seq_one_letter_code
_entity_poly.pdbx_strand_id
1 'polypeptide(L)'
;MSSYLIVDVDDLLDYLQGQTAAPKLMDAATTLRSTAALAAGLSSPERLQAIAIAEWNKYRRADSNGVNVQQVFVSTGYDLFNVSERRYVTDALLTQYFPIDAEDQVDELILASANPDVTAIISRIQFAPNSRIRIWADARPQLQNVIFQPLQSIVGVQNKTVALYIDFENITISLNEQDYIVDVDMLIEGLKRRAQYYGQVVNIAAYAPWGQRGSLPPMLDTQGREISEDIPSRLALESIDPVYSLPGKNSADLRIAKDVLAESLGPDSPDIIIIASGDRDFNNIYNTLRARGKQIVVWGVRGSTSRVLEHNTAITLEYVDDFVRFRQHKELQDLFKQPTPDTDSIEEEVVDAFRPSQWSSVVLQYDFLVANRAPRNLTSAVLAERLAENNITNSTDRALELIDQAVKVGILQQDRRNKGLVLNPEHPVVRQTRVIRDRIV
;
A
#
# COMPACT_ATOMS: atom_id res chain seq x y z
N MET A 1 27.15 -0.36 36.61
CA MET A 1 26.60 0.29 35.42
C MET A 1 25.26 0.88 35.83
N SER A 2 25.17 2.19 35.92
CA SER A 2 23.99 2.89 36.40
C SER A 2 23.10 3.26 35.20
N SER A 3 21.94 2.63 35.09
CA SER A 3 21.06 2.74 33.92
C SER A 3 19.64 3.06 34.36
N TYR A 4 19.09 4.15 33.83
CA TYR A 4 17.78 4.67 34.19
C TYR A 4 16.84 4.67 33.00
N LEU A 5 15.60 4.27 33.25
CA LEU A 5 14.46 4.50 32.37
C LEU A 5 13.48 5.42 33.10
N ILE A 6 13.19 6.58 32.53
CA ILE A 6 12.22 7.53 33.07
C ILE A 6 11.07 7.63 32.07
N VAL A 7 9.87 7.30 32.51
CA VAL A 7 8.64 7.34 31.69
C VAL A 7 7.71 8.43 32.22
N ASP A 8 7.36 9.39 31.38
CA ASP A 8 6.25 10.29 31.66
C ASP A 8 4.95 9.54 31.30
N VAL A 9 4.18 9.19 32.32
CA VAL A 9 2.99 8.36 32.17
C VAL A 9 1.89 9.11 31.44
N ASP A 10 1.78 10.42 31.65
CA ASP A 10 0.77 11.20 30.96
C ASP A 10 1.06 11.25 29.46
N ASP A 11 2.30 11.55 29.07
CA ASP A 11 2.70 11.58 27.66
C ASP A 11 2.53 10.20 26.99
N LEU A 12 2.85 9.12 27.70
CA LEU A 12 2.63 7.76 27.21
C LEU A 12 1.13 7.43 27.03
N LEU A 13 0.28 7.85 27.97
CA LEU A 13 -1.16 7.63 27.87
C LEU A 13 -1.76 8.44 26.72
N ASP A 14 -1.37 9.70 26.57
CA ASP A 14 -1.78 10.56 25.46
C ASP A 14 -1.36 9.95 24.12
N TYR A 15 -0.13 9.42 24.04
CA TYR A 15 0.35 8.67 22.87
C TYR A 15 -0.54 7.46 22.57
N LEU A 16 -0.81 6.60 23.56
CA LEU A 16 -1.62 5.39 23.35
C LEU A 16 -3.07 5.73 22.97
N GLN A 17 -3.65 6.81 23.49
CA GLN A 17 -5.00 7.25 23.11
C GLN A 17 -5.06 7.80 21.68
N GLY A 18 -3.98 8.39 21.19
CA GLY A 18 -3.89 8.92 19.82
C GLY A 18 -3.76 7.86 18.73
N GLN A 19 -3.56 6.58 19.07
CA GLN A 19 -3.32 5.50 18.10
C GLN A 19 -4.53 4.58 17.93
N THR A 20 -4.90 4.28 16.68
CA THR A 20 -6.06 3.43 16.33
C THR A 20 -5.88 1.96 16.73
N ALA A 21 -4.64 1.51 16.96
CA ALA A 21 -4.28 0.14 17.33
C ALA A 21 -3.20 0.12 18.44
N ALA A 22 -3.39 0.92 19.50
CA ALA A 22 -2.45 0.94 20.61
C ALA A 22 -2.37 -0.41 21.35
N PRO A 23 -1.16 -0.86 21.76
CA PRO A 23 -1.02 -1.97 22.69
C PRO A 23 -1.66 -1.63 24.03
N LYS A 24 -2.05 -2.65 24.80
CA LYS A 24 -2.56 -2.42 26.16
C LYS A 24 -1.45 -1.78 27.00
N LEU A 25 -1.83 -0.94 27.95
CA LEU A 25 -0.88 -0.22 28.82
C LEU A 25 0.13 -1.16 29.50
N MET A 26 -0.32 -2.35 29.93
CA MET A 26 0.55 -3.37 30.52
C MET A 26 1.65 -3.83 29.56
N ASP A 27 1.28 -4.12 28.32
CA ASP A 27 2.19 -4.58 27.28
C ASP A 27 3.16 -3.47 26.90
N ALA A 28 2.67 -2.23 26.82
CA ALA A 28 3.48 -1.04 26.56
C ALA A 28 4.53 -0.83 27.66
N ALA A 29 4.13 -0.85 28.93
CA ALA A 29 5.03 -0.66 30.08
C ALA A 29 6.08 -1.78 30.18
N THR A 30 5.67 -3.03 29.93
CA THR A 30 6.58 -4.20 29.92
C THR A 30 7.60 -4.10 28.79
N THR A 31 7.14 -3.73 27.59
CA THR A 31 8.00 -3.58 26.41
C THR A 31 9.00 -2.44 26.61
N LEU A 32 8.56 -1.27 27.08
CA LEU A 32 9.45 -0.14 27.38
C LEU A 32 10.58 -0.56 28.33
N ARG A 33 10.25 -1.25 29.43
CA ARG A 33 11.23 -1.70 30.42
C ARG A 33 12.21 -2.73 29.85
N SER A 34 11.69 -3.70 29.10
CA SER A 34 12.50 -4.78 28.51
C SER A 34 13.44 -4.25 27.43
N THR A 35 12.93 -3.41 26.53
CA THR A 35 13.72 -2.76 25.47
C THR A 35 14.77 -1.82 26.07
N ALA A 36 14.46 -1.14 27.18
CA ALA A 36 15.40 -0.26 27.87
C ALA A 36 16.56 -1.04 28.48
N ALA A 37 16.25 -2.18 29.11
CA ALA A 37 17.26 -3.06 29.68
C ALA A 37 18.21 -3.61 28.60
N LEU A 38 17.66 -4.00 27.44
CA LEU A 38 18.45 -4.43 26.28
C LEU A 38 19.30 -3.29 25.70
N ALA A 39 18.72 -2.10 25.53
CA ALA A 39 19.43 -0.94 25.01
C ALA A 39 20.60 -0.50 25.91
N ALA A 40 20.44 -0.65 27.23
CA ALA A 40 21.47 -0.43 28.24
C ALA A 40 22.52 -1.55 28.29
N GLY A 41 22.28 -2.71 27.67
CA GLY A 41 23.19 -3.87 27.70
C GLY A 41 23.12 -4.67 28.99
N LEU A 42 22.00 -4.60 29.72
CA LEU A 42 21.81 -5.29 30.99
C LEU A 42 21.37 -6.75 30.76
N SER A 43 21.84 -7.66 31.61
CA SER A 43 21.46 -9.08 31.54
C SER A 43 20.04 -9.37 32.07
N SER A 44 19.43 -8.43 32.79
CA SER A 44 18.06 -8.54 33.32
C SER A 44 17.44 -7.14 33.47
N PRO A 45 16.13 -6.97 33.17
CA PRO A 45 15.38 -5.74 33.43
C PRO A 45 15.28 -5.33 34.91
N GLU A 46 15.62 -6.22 35.84
CA GLU A 46 15.66 -5.91 37.28
C GLU A 46 16.83 -5.02 37.68
N ARG A 47 17.89 -4.97 36.87
CA ARG A 47 19.05 -4.09 37.10
C ARG A 47 18.84 -2.68 36.54
N LEU A 48 17.76 -2.48 35.79
CA LEU A 48 17.38 -1.18 35.26
C LEU A 48 16.55 -0.44 36.31
N GLN A 49 16.93 0.79 36.63
CA GLN A 49 16.12 1.64 37.49
C GLN A 49 15.01 2.29 36.65
N ALA A 50 13.83 1.68 36.68
CA ALA A 50 12.65 2.13 35.92
C ALA A 50 11.75 3.01 36.80
N ILE A 51 11.54 4.26 36.41
CA ILE A 51 10.80 5.28 37.14
C ILE A 51 9.62 5.73 36.28
N ALA A 52 8.42 5.69 36.84
CA ALA A 52 7.20 6.17 36.21
C ALA A 52 6.72 7.46 36.89
N ILE A 53 6.72 8.57 36.14
CA ILE A 53 6.39 9.90 36.64
C ILE A 53 4.96 10.23 36.25
N ALA A 54 4.17 10.64 37.24
CA ALA A 54 2.82 11.15 37.01
C ALA A 54 2.35 11.98 38.20
N GLU A 55 1.25 12.71 38.02
CA GLU A 55 0.43 13.11 39.17
C GLU A 55 -0.45 11.92 39.57
N TRP A 56 0.13 10.96 40.31
CA TRP A 56 -0.50 9.69 40.67
C TRP A 56 -1.84 9.85 41.42
N ASN A 57 -2.08 11.01 42.05
CA ASN A 57 -3.39 11.34 42.63
C ASN A 57 -4.54 11.30 41.61
N LYS A 58 -4.28 11.61 40.33
CA LYS A 58 -5.26 11.52 39.23
C LYS A 58 -5.64 10.07 38.91
N TYR A 59 -4.71 9.14 39.10
CA TYR A 59 -4.82 7.73 38.69
C TYR A 59 -5.17 6.78 39.84
N ARG A 60 -5.70 7.30 40.95
CA ARG A 60 -6.04 6.49 42.14
C ARG A 60 -7.27 5.59 41.93
N ARG A 61 -8.09 5.91 40.92
CA ARG A 61 -9.26 5.13 40.52
C ARG A 61 -8.97 4.46 39.18
N ALA A 62 -9.55 3.29 38.98
CA ALA A 62 -9.55 2.68 37.66
C ALA A 62 -10.21 3.61 36.64
N ASP A 63 -9.68 3.61 35.41
CA ASP A 63 -10.24 4.37 34.30
C ASP A 63 -11.63 3.83 33.89
N SER A 64 -12.26 4.45 32.89
CA SER A 64 -13.56 4.01 32.36
C SER A 64 -13.56 2.58 31.82
N ASN A 65 -12.39 2.02 31.54
CA ASN A 65 -12.19 0.67 31.03
C ASN A 65 -11.82 -0.33 32.14
N GLY A 66 -11.81 0.11 33.41
CA GLY A 66 -11.48 -0.72 34.57
C GLY A 66 -9.98 -0.95 34.78
N VAL A 67 -9.11 -0.25 34.05
CA VAL A 67 -7.66 -0.37 34.16
C VAL A 67 -7.15 0.54 35.29
N ASN A 68 -6.44 -0.05 36.24
CA ASN A 68 -5.74 0.70 37.28
C ASN A 68 -4.29 0.95 36.84
N VAL A 69 -4.03 2.17 36.35
CA VAL A 69 -2.73 2.61 35.83
C VAL A 69 -1.61 2.42 36.87
N GLN A 70 -1.85 2.76 38.14
CA GLN A 70 -0.86 2.57 39.22
C GLN A 70 -0.48 1.09 39.36
N GLN A 71 -1.49 0.21 39.38
CA GLN A 71 -1.28 -1.22 39.52
C GLN A 71 -0.49 -1.80 38.35
N VAL A 72 -0.72 -1.30 37.13
CA VAL A 72 0.02 -1.71 35.93
C VAL A 72 1.52 -1.41 36.09
N PHE A 73 1.89 -0.17 36.41
CA PHE A 73 3.29 0.21 36.55
C PHE A 73 3.99 -0.48 37.74
N VAL A 74 3.30 -0.66 38.87
CA VAL A 74 3.84 -1.41 40.01
C VAL A 74 4.08 -2.88 39.63
N SER A 75 3.11 -3.53 38.98
CA SER A 75 3.22 -4.94 38.60
C SER A 75 4.29 -5.19 37.54
N THR A 76 4.60 -4.19 36.72
CA THR A 76 5.68 -4.23 35.71
C THR A 76 7.03 -3.82 36.28
N GLY A 77 7.11 -3.51 37.58
CA GLY A 77 8.34 -3.23 38.32
C GLY A 77 8.91 -1.83 38.13
N TYR A 78 8.05 -0.83 37.89
CA TYR A 78 8.42 0.59 37.94
C TYR A 78 8.29 1.12 39.36
N ASP A 79 9.18 2.04 39.71
CA ASP A 79 9.03 2.91 40.87
C ASP A 79 8.08 4.07 40.53
N LEU A 80 7.04 4.26 41.34
CA LEU A 80 6.04 5.28 41.11
C LEU A 80 6.49 6.61 41.73
N PHE A 81 6.81 7.58 40.88
CA PHE A 81 7.23 8.91 41.35
C PHE A 81 6.11 9.94 41.18
N ASN A 82 5.54 10.40 42.30
CA ASN A 82 4.43 11.36 42.29
C ASN A 82 4.95 12.79 42.22
N VAL A 83 4.55 13.52 41.17
CA VAL A 83 4.84 14.94 41.02
C VAL A 83 3.54 15.70 40.81
N SER A 84 3.26 16.66 41.70
CA SER A 84 2.02 17.45 41.67
C SER A 84 1.95 18.42 40.49
N GLU A 85 3.09 18.98 40.07
CA GLU A 85 3.14 19.91 38.93
C GLU A 85 4.35 19.61 38.03
N ARG A 86 4.14 19.57 36.71
CA ARG A 86 5.16 19.16 35.73
C ARG A 86 6.44 20.01 35.78
N ARG A 87 6.32 21.31 36.00
CA ARG A 87 7.47 22.23 36.12
C ARG A 87 8.49 21.86 37.21
N TYR A 88 8.08 21.08 38.21
CA TYR A 88 8.96 20.64 39.31
C TYR A 88 9.53 19.23 39.11
N VAL A 89 9.19 18.54 38.01
CA VAL A 89 9.62 17.15 37.76
C VAL A 89 11.13 17.02 37.79
N THR A 90 11.86 17.87 37.05
CA THR A 90 13.32 17.80 37.01
C THR A 90 13.94 17.99 38.41
N ASP A 91 13.52 19.00 39.17
CA ASP A 91 14.08 19.26 40.51
C ASP A 91 13.77 18.11 41.49
N ALA A 92 12.56 17.56 41.40
CA ALA A 92 12.13 16.44 42.24
C ALA A 92 12.92 15.16 41.92
N LEU A 93 13.15 14.86 40.63
CA LEU A 93 13.95 13.71 40.20
C LEU A 93 15.41 13.81 40.64
N LEU A 94 16.02 15.00 40.50
CA LEU A 94 17.39 15.22 40.94
C LEU A 94 17.53 14.98 42.45
N THR A 95 16.57 15.46 43.24
CA THR A 95 16.62 15.30 44.70
C THR A 95 16.54 13.83 45.14
N GLN A 96 15.70 13.03 44.49
CA GLN A 96 15.42 11.66 44.91
C GLN A 96 16.35 10.62 44.28
N TYR A 97 16.67 10.75 43.00
CA TYR A 97 17.32 9.70 42.21
C TYR A 97 18.72 10.06 41.73
N PHE A 98 19.07 11.35 41.68
CA PHE A 98 20.38 11.84 41.25
C PHE A 98 20.96 12.85 42.26
N PRO A 99 21.14 12.46 43.53
CA PRO A 99 21.63 13.38 44.55
C PRO A 99 23.04 13.87 44.19
N ILE A 100 23.31 15.15 44.48
CA ILE A 100 24.55 15.86 44.09
C ILE A 100 25.81 15.16 44.66
N ASP A 101 25.66 14.48 45.80
CA ASP A 101 26.75 13.80 46.51
C ASP A 101 26.91 12.32 46.12
N ALA A 102 26.15 11.80 45.15
CA ALA A 102 26.34 10.44 44.66
C ALA A 102 27.65 10.33 43.86
N GLU A 103 28.53 9.41 44.25
CA GLU A 103 29.71 9.03 43.44
C GLU A 103 29.33 8.26 42.16
N ASP A 104 28.07 7.81 42.05
CA ASP A 104 27.58 7.01 40.93
C ASP A 104 27.31 7.88 39.69
N GLN A 105 28.16 7.72 38.66
CA GLN A 105 27.95 8.32 37.35
C GLN A 105 26.91 7.54 36.53
N VAL A 106 26.10 8.25 35.75
CA VAL A 106 25.09 7.62 34.88
C VAL A 106 25.73 7.12 33.59
N ASP A 107 25.58 5.81 33.33
CA ASP A 107 26.06 5.16 32.11
C ASP A 107 25.01 5.18 30.98
N GLU A 108 23.74 4.99 31.31
CA GLU A 108 22.63 5.06 30.35
C GLU A 108 21.45 5.82 30.94
N LEU A 109 20.93 6.79 30.20
CA LEU A 109 19.69 7.48 30.52
C LEU A 109 18.71 7.35 29.35
N ILE A 110 17.55 6.78 29.62
CA ILE A 110 16.47 6.62 28.64
C ILE A 110 15.26 7.42 29.14
N LEU A 111 14.82 8.39 28.36
CA LEU A 111 13.62 9.19 28.63
C LEU A 111 12.52 8.82 27.65
N ALA A 112 11.39 8.32 28.13
CA ALA A 112 10.19 8.10 27.33
C ALA A 112 9.27 9.34 27.37
N SER A 113 9.81 10.48 26.93
CA SER A 113 9.10 11.75 26.74
C SER A 113 10.02 12.73 26.00
N ALA A 114 9.43 13.61 25.17
CA ALA A 114 10.12 14.76 24.58
C ALA A 114 9.80 16.08 25.31
N ASN A 115 9.09 16.02 26.44
CA ASN A 115 8.68 17.20 27.19
C ASN A 115 9.91 17.97 27.71
N PRO A 116 10.02 19.29 27.48
CA PRO A 116 11.10 20.12 28.00
C PRO A 116 11.28 20.00 29.53
N ASP A 117 10.20 19.87 30.30
CA ASP A 117 10.24 19.80 31.77
C ASP A 117 10.90 18.51 32.28
N VAL A 118 10.89 17.44 31.47
CA VAL A 118 11.52 16.14 31.78
C VAL A 118 12.93 16.09 31.20
N THR A 119 13.09 16.52 29.93
CA THR A 119 14.38 16.48 29.23
C THR A 119 15.41 17.46 29.78
N ALA A 120 15.00 18.50 30.49
CA ALA A 120 15.89 19.43 31.19
C ALA A 120 16.88 18.73 32.14
N ILE A 121 16.52 17.56 32.68
CA ILE A 121 17.37 16.77 33.57
C ILE A 121 18.69 16.35 32.92
N ILE A 122 18.72 16.20 31.58
CA ILE A 122 19.93 15.83 30.82
C ILE A 122 21.05 16.85 31.02
N SER A 123 20.71 18.13 31.18
CA SER A 123 21.71 19.17 31.39
C SER A 123 22.23 19.28 32.83
N ARG A 124 21.64 18.53 33.77
CA ARG A 124 21.83 18.70 35.22
C ARG A 124 22.40 17.46 35.92
N ILE A 125 22.45 16.31 35.25
CA ILE A 125 23.02 15.06 35.78
C ILE A 125 24.50 14.94 35.39
N GLN A 126 25.29 14.29 36.24
CA GLN A 126 26.65 13.88 35.92
C GLN A 126 26.67 12.54 35.17
N PHE A 127 27.24 12.55 33.97
CA PHE A 127 27.33 11.38 33.10
C PHE A 127 28.75 10.80 33.07
N ALA A 128 28.84 9.47 32.92
CA ALA A 128 30.10 8.79 32.67
C ALA A 128 30.66 9.16 31.27
N PRO A 129 31.98 9.05 31.03
CA PRO A 129 32.60 9.46 29.75
C PRO A 129 32.02 8.81 28.49
N ASN A 130 31.47 7.60 28.59
CA ASN A 130 30.86 6.86 27.48
C ASN A 130 29.34 6.71 27.65
N SER A 131 28.71 7.66 28.36
CA SER A 131 27.29 7.61 28.61
C SER A 131 26.48 7.69 27.33
N ARG A 132 25.34 6.99 27.27
CA ARG A 132 24.38 7.12 26.17
C ARG A 132 23.08 7.69 26.72
N ILE A 133 22.55 8.67 26.00
CA ILE A 133 21.28 9.31 26.30
C ILE A 133 20.32 8.96 25.15
N ARG A 134 19.16 8.41 25.49
CA ARG A 134 18.11 8.05 24.53
C ARG A 134 16.83 8.79 24.86
N ILE A 135 16.15 9.25 23.81
CA ILE A 135 14.81 9.81 23.93
C ILE A 135 13.85 9.00 23.05
N TRP A 136 12.79 8.51 23.69
CA TRP A 136 11.69 7.80 23.08
C TRP A 136 10.43 8.67 23.10
N ALA A 137 10.08 9.23 21.96
CA ALA A 137 8.96 10.16 21.83
C ALA A 137 8.46 10.24 20.39
N ASP A 138 7.34 10.94 20.15
CA ASP A 138 6.80 11.13 18.80
C ASP A 138 7.55 12.18 18.00
N ALA A 139 8.01 13.23 18.67
CA ALA A 139 8.73 14.33 18.06
C ALA A 139 10.18 14.34 18.53
N ARG A 140 11.10 14.60 17.59
CA ARG A 140 12.53 14.73 17.91
C ARG A 140 12.76 16.05 18.68
N PRO A 141 13.29 16.01 19.91
CA PRO A 141 13.61 17.22 20.64
C PRO A 141 14.85 17.92 20.05
N GLN A 142 14.96 19.23 20.27
CA GLN A 142 16.11 20.03 19.83
C GLN A 142 17.30 19.87 20.78
N LEU A 143 17.78 18.65 20.95
CA LEU A 143 18.91 18.30 21.80
C LEU A 143 20.04 17.69 20.98
N GLN A 144 21.28 18.07 21.31
CA GLN A 144 22.48 17.51 20.70
C GLN A 144 22.96 16.29 21.49
N ASN A 145 23.65 15.36 20.82
CA ASN A 145 24.25 14.16 21.43
C ASN A 145 23.25 13.21 22.10
N VAL A 146 22.02 13.14 21.59
CA VAL A 146 20.98 12.19 22.03
C VAL A 146 20.61 11.25 20.89
N ILE A 147 20.44 9.97 21.23
CA ILE A 147 19.90 8.95 20.34
C ILE A 147 18.37 9.05 20.40
N PHE A 148 17.76 9.58 19.35
CA PHE A 148 16.31 9.66 19.24
C PHE A 148 15.76 8.39 18.58
N GLN A 149 14.71 7.80 19.17
CA GLN A 149 13.94 6.73 18.56
C GLN A 149 12.45 7.05 18.70
N PRO A 150 11.64 6.92 17.63
CA PRO A 150 10.20 7.11 17.75
C PRO A 150 9.59 6.16 18.77
N LEU A 151 8.70 6.65 19.65
CA LEU A 151 8.07 5.83 20.70
C LEU A 151 7.36 4.59 20.11
N GLN A 152 6.77 4.76 18.92
CA GLN A 152 6.18 3.72 18.06
C GLN A 152 7.09 2.50 17.85
N SER A 153 8.38 2.74 17.57
CA SER A 153 9.37 1.69 17.31
C SER A 153 9.75 0.90 18.56
N ILE A 154 9.49 1.45 19.74
CA ILE A 154 9.90 0.89 21.03
C ILE A 154 8.75 0.15 21.69
N VAL A 155 7.59 0.79 21.78
CA VAL A 155 6.41 0.27 22.49
C VAL A 155 5.77 -0.88 21.71
N GLY A 156 6.20 -1.12 20.47
CA GLY A 156 5.69 -2.22 19.66
C GLY A 156 4.20 -2.05 19.49
N VAL A 157 3.75 -0.89 18.99
CA VAL A 157 2.56 -0.92 18.13
C VAL A 157 2.97 -1.95 17.07
N GLN A 158 2.43 -3.17 17.16
CA GLN A 158 2.64 -4.15 16.13
C GLN A 158 2.21 -3.43 14.86
N ASN A 159 3.16 -3.11 13.99
CA ASN A 159 2.82 -2.82 12.61
C ASN A 159 2.18 -4.12 12.16
N LYS A 160 0.85 -4.15 12.17
CA LYS A 160 0.09 -5.29 11.71
C LYS A 160 0.70 -5.65 10.36
N THR A 161 1.10 -6.90 10.24
CA THR A 161 1.70 -7.36 9.00
C THR A 161 0.59 -7.50 7.98
N VAL A 162 0.79 -6.92 6.80
CA VAL A 162 -0.21 -6.86 5.73
C VAL A 162 0.29 -7.66 4.54
N ALA A 163 -0.52 -8.60 4.06
CA ALA A 163 -0.31 -9.23 2.76
C ALA A 163 -1.42 -8.80 1.79
N LEU A 164 -1.03 -8.45 0.55
CA LEU A 164 -1.94 -8.00 -0.49
C LEU A 164 -1.94 -8.99 -1.65
N TYR A 165 -3.11 -9.54 -1.95
CA TYR A 165 -3.36 -10.45 -3.06
C TYR A 165 -4.28 -9.78 -4.07
N ILE A 166 -3.79 -9.56 -5.29
CA ILE A 166 -4.48 -8.80 -6.32
C ILE A 166 -4.93 -9.74 -7.43
N ASP A 167 -6.24 -9.88 -7.61
CA ASP A 167 -6.78 -10.43 -8.86
C ASP A 167 -6.71 -9.34 -9.93
N PHE A 168 -5.56 -9.27 -10.59
CA PHE A 168 -5.24 -8.18 -11.50
C PHE A 168 -6.10 -8.24 -12.75
N GLU A 169 -6.45 -9.45 -13.23
CA GLU A 169 -7.40 -9.64 -14.33
C GLU A 169 -8.77 -9.06 -13.97
N ASN A 170 -9.34 -9.45 -12.82
CA ASN A 170 -10.67 -9.00 -12.42
C ASN A 170 -10.74 -7.48 -12.17
N ILE A 171 -9.74 -6.92 -11.47
CA ILE A 171 -9.69 -5.47 -11.21
C ILE A 171 -9.58 -4.69 -12.52
N THR A 172 -8.71 -5.11 -13.44
CA THR A 172 -8.51 -4.39 -14.70
C THR A 172 -9.70 -4.50 -15.64
N ILE A 173 -10.35 -5.66 -15.73
CA ILE A 173 -11.60 -5.83 -16.48
C ILE A 173 -12.69 -4.95 -15.87
N SER A 174 -12.89 -5.02 -14.55
CA SER A 174 -13.91 -4.24 -13.85
C SER A 174 -13.73 -2.73 -14.02
N LEU A 175 -12.49 -2.22 -13.93
CA LEU A 175 -12.20 -0.81 -14.18
C LEU A 175 -12.53 -0.40 -15.62
N ASN A 176 -12.22 -1.25 -16.59
CA ASN A 176 -12.55 -1.00 -18.00
C ASN A 176 -14.05 -1.02 -18.28
N GLU A 177 -14.81 -1.92 -17.64
CA GLU A 177 -16.28 -1.95 -17.73
C GLU A 177 -16.93 -0.66 -17.20
N GLN A 178 -16.27 0.00 -16.23
CA GLN A 178 -16.69 1.31 -15.70
C GLN A 178 -16.13 2.51 -16.51
N ASP A 179 -15.60 2.27 -17.71
CA ASP A 179 -15.02 3.29 -18.60
C ASP A 179 -13.79 4.04 -18.02
N TYR A 180 -13.11 3.47 -17.02
CA TYR A 180 -11.84 3.99 -16.53
C TYR A 180 -10.69 3.54 -17.42
N ILE A 181 -9.71 4.43 -17.59
CA ILE A 181 -8.40 4.07 -18.13
C ILE A 181 -7.53 3.60 -16.98
N VAL A 182 -6.98 2.41 -17.12
CA VAL A 182 -6.04 1.86 -16.15
C VAL A 182 -4.63 2.37 -16.46
N ASP A 183 -4.20 3.35 -15.67
CA ASP A 183 -2.79 3.74 -15.55
C ASP A 183 -2.12 2.81 -14.52
N VAL A 184 -1.23 1.94 -14.99
CA VAL A 184 -0.66 0.86 -14.18
C VAL A 184 0.18 1.42 -13.04
N ASP A 185 0.93 2.50 -13.28
CA ASP A 185 1.81 3.10 -12.28
C ASP A 185 0.97 3.70 -11.14
N MET A 186 -0.10 4.43 -11.50
CA MET A 186 -1.04 4.99 -10.51
C MET A 186 -1.78 3.90 -9.73
N LEU A 187 -2.17 2.82 -10.40
CA LEU A 187 -2.83 1.68 -9.75
C LEU A 187 -1.89 1.04 -8.71
N ILE A 188 -0.66 0.72 -9.11
CA ILE A 188 0.35 0.11 -8.22
C ILE A 188 0.63 1.02 -7.01
N GLU A 189 0.88 2.31 -7.26
CA GLU A 189 1.19 3.27 -6.19
C GLU A 189 0.01 3.41 -5.21
N GLY A 190 -1.22 3.51 -5.74
CA GLY A 190 -2.43 3.62 -4.94
C GLY A 190 -2.70 2.39 -4.06
N LEU A 191 -2.57 1.19 -4.63
CA LEU A 191 -2.71 -0.07 -3.91
C LEU A 191 -1.64 -0.20 -2.80
N LYS A 192 -0.37 0.08 -3.11
CA LYS A 192 0.73 0.03 -2.13
C LYS A 192 0.50 1.03 -1.00
N ARG A 193 0.18 2.28 -1.32
CA ARG A 193 -0.07 3.34 -0.34
C ARG A 193 -1.26 2.98 0.57
N ARG A 194 -2.33 2.43 0.01
CA ARG A 194 -3.49 2.00 0.80
C ARG A 194 -3.16 0.79 1.67
N ALA A 195 -2.37 -0.17 1.20
CA ALA A 195 -1.92 -1.30 2.01
C ALA A 195 -1.04 -0.85 3.19
N GLN A 196 -0.13 0.10 2.96
CA GLN A 196 0.73 0.67 4.00
C GLN A 196 -0.04 1.39 5.12
N TYR A 197 -1.24 1.91 4.83
CA TYR A 197 -2.11 2.49 5.85
C TYR A 197 -2.58 1.45 6.90
N TYR A 198 -2.71 0.19 6.50
CA TYR A 198 -3.12 -0.90 7.40
C TYR A 198 -1.98 -1.46 8.25
N GLY A 199 -0.73 -1.29 7.80
CA GLY A 199 0.46 -1.72 8.52
C GLY A 199 1.64 -2.02 7.61
N GLN A 200 2.58 -2.81 8.09
CA GLN A 200 3.80 -3.14 7.34
C GLN A 200 3.46 -4.19 6.28
N VAL A 201 3.60 -3.81 5.01
CA VAL A 201 3.37 -4.72 3.89
C VAL A 201 4.51 -5.72 3.80
N VAL A 202 4.20 -7.00 4.02
CA VAL A 202 5.18 -8.11 4.00
C VAL A 202 5.23 -8.80 2.65
N ASN A 203 4.10 -8.84 1.94
CA ASN A 203 3.97 -9.55 0.67
C ASN A 203 2.91 -8.87 -0.21
N ILE A 204 3.20 -8.76 -1.51
CA ILE A 204 2.24 -8.33 -2.53
C ILE A 204 2.35 -9.26 -3.72
N ALA A 205 1.25 -9.87 -4.12
CA ALA A 205 1.17 -10.75 -5.29
C ALA A 205 0.05 -10.33 -6.23
N ALA A 206 0.31 -10.33 -7.53
CA ALA A 206 -0.63 -9.96 -8.58
C ALA A 206 -0.85 -11.11 -9.56
N TYR A 207 -2.09 -11.58 -9.63
CA TYR A 207 -2.50 -12.78 -10.36
C TYR A 207 -3.19 -12.37 -11.66
N ALA A 208 -2.66 -12.83 -12.79
CA ALA A 208 -3.28 -12.67 -14.09
C ALA A 208 -2.66 -13.64 -15.12
N PRO A 209 -3.32 -13.83 -16.29
CA PRO A 209 -2.77 -14.56 -17.42
C PRO A 209 -1.67 -13.75 -18.13
N TRP A 210 -0.59 -13.46 -17.39
CA TRP A 210 0.59 -12.73 -17.86
C TRP A 210 1.22 -13.42 -19.07
N GLY A 211 1.73 -12.63 -20.02
CA GLY A 211 2.39 -13.13 -21.22
C GLY A 211 1.45 -13.74 -22.27
N GLN A 212 0.13 -13.75 -22.03
CA GLN A 212 -0.86 -14.19 -23.00
C GLN A 212 -1.45 -12.99 -23.70
N ARG A 213 -1.06 -12.76 -24.95
CA ARG A 213 -1.49 -11.59 -25.71
C ARG A 213 -3.01 -11.57 -25.86
N GLY A 214 -3.61 -10.42 -25.59
CA GLY A 214 -5.04 -10.19 -25.74
C GLY A 214 -5.92 -10.90 -24.71
N SER A 215 -5.36 -11.43 -23.62
CA SER A 215 -6.15 -11.90 -22.45
C SER A 215 -6.61 -10.72 -21.60
N LEU A 216 -5.72 -9.75 -21.36
CA LEU A 216 -5.97 -8.56 -20.55
C LEU A 216 -6.31 -7.34 -21.41
N PRO A 217 -7.03 -6.36 -20.86
CA PRO A 217 -7.22 -5.09 -21.50
C PRO A 217 -5.93 -4.30 -21.75
N PRO A 218 -5.90 -3.45 -22.80
CA PRO A 218 -4.88 -2.44 -22.98
C PRO A 218 -4.83 -1.57 -21.73
N MET A 219 -3.63 -1.43 -21.18
CA MET A 219 -3.36 -0.61 -20.01
C MET A 219 -2.23 0.34 -20.34
N LEU A 220 -2.28 1.53 -19.76
CA LEU A 220 -1.37 2.60 -20.07
C LEU A 220 -0.37 2.83 -18.95
N ASP A 221 0.75 3.43 -19.28
CA ASP A 221 1.59 4.12 -18.30
C ASP A 221 1.18 5.58 -18.14
N THR A 222 1.84 6.26 -17.21
CA THR A 222 1.66 7.69 -16.95
C THR A 222 1.83 8.60 -18.17
N GLN A 223 2.62 8.15 -19.17
CA GLN A 223 2.86 8.85 -20.43
C GLN A 223 1.80 8.53 -21.50
N GLY A 224 0.84 7.66 -21.21
CA GLY A 224 -0.23 7.27 -22.13
C GLY A 224 0.18 6.19 -23.13
N ARG A 225 1.32 5.51 -22.92
CA ARG A 225 1.77 4.41 -23.78
C ARG A 225 1.13 3.11 -23.33
N GLU A 226 0.66 2.30 -24.26
CA GLU A 226 0.17 0.96 -23.93
C GLU A 226 1.35 0.05 -23.57
N ILE A 227 1.28 -0.56 -22.37
CA ILE A 227 2.38 -1.33 -21.78
C ILE A 227 1.94 -2.72 -21.31
N SER A 228 0.82 -3.26 -21.80
CA SER A 228 0.22 -4.50 -21.28
C SER A 228 1.18 -5.71 -21.26
N GLU A 229 2.15 -5.76 -22.18
CA GLU A 229 3.16 -6.82 -22.22
C GLU A 229 4.30 -6.63 -21.20
N ASP A 230 4.61 -5.38 -20.82
CA ASP A 230 5.69 -5.01 -19.91
C ASP A 230 5.27 -5.00 -18.41
N ILE A 231 3.97 -5.20 -18.12
CA ILE A 231 3.42 -5.12 -16.75
C ILE A 231 4.11 -6.07 -15.77
N PRO A 232 4.36 -7.36 -16.09
CA PRO A 232 5.00 -8.26 -15.14
C PRO A 232 6.38 -7.75 -14.68
N SER A 233 7.17 -7.18 -15.60
CA SER A 233 8.46 -6.58 -15.28
C SER A 233 8.33 -5.35 -14.40
N ARG A 234 7.34 -4.49 -14.64
CA ARG A 234 7.07 -3.32 -13.78
C ARG A 234 6.63 -3.71 -12.38
N LEU A 235 5.74 -4.70 -12.26
CA LEU A 235 5.33 -5.25 -10.97
C LEU A 235 6.53 -5.75 -10.16
N ALA A 236 7.41 -6.53 -10.79
CA ALA A 236 8.60 -7.06 -10.14
C ALA A 236 9.56 -5.94 -9.66
N LEU A 237 9.75 -4.88 -10.46
CA LEU A 237 10.55 -3.72 -10.05
C LEU A 237 9.97 -3.02 -8.82
N GLU A 238 8.63 -3.02 -8.69
CA GLU A 238 7.90 -2.45 -7.56
C GLU A 238 7.75 -3.42 -6.36
N SER A 239 8.47 -4.55 -6.37
CA SER A 239 8.41 -5.61 -5.36
C SER A 239 7.02 -6.26 -5.23
N ILE A 240 6.31 -6.40 -6.35
CA ILE A 240 5.07 -7.15 -6.46
C ILE A 240 5.36 -8.43 -7.24
N ASP A 241 5.01 -9.58 -6.70
CA ASP A 241 5.20 -10.88 -7.36
C ASP A 241 4.15 -11.09 -8.47
N PRO A 242 4.54 -11.13 -9.76
CA PRO A 242 3.61 -11.44 -10.84
C PRO A 242 3.37 -12.94 -10.91
N VAL A 243 2.21 -13.39 -10.45
CA VAL A 243 1.83 -14.81 -10.45
C VAL A 243 1.05 -15.16 -11.72
N TYR A 244 1.62 -16.05 -12.53
CA TYR A 244 1.04 -16.49 -13.79
C TYR A 244 -0.15 -17.45 -13.54
N SER A 245 -1.33 -17.05 -13.99
CA SER A 245 -2.53 -17.89 -14.02
C SER A 245 -2.86 -18.35 -15.46
N LEU A 246 -3.73 -19.36 -15.57
CA LEU A 246 -4.32 -19.71 -16.86
C LEU A 246 -5.44 -18.72 -17.19
N PRO A 247 -5.71 -18.45 -18.48
CA PRO A 247 -6.81 -17.57 -18.86
C PRO A 247 -8.13 -18.26 -18.54
N GLY A 248 -9.07 -17.52 -17.95
CA GLY A 248 -10.41 -18.02 -17.68
C GLY A 248 -10.89 -17.77 -16.26
N LYS A 249 -12.22 -17.72 -16.13
CA LYS A 249 -12.97 -17.09 -15.02
C LYS A 249 -12.67 -17.56 -13.59
N ASN A 250 -11.95 -18.66 -13.37
CA ASN A 250 -11.72 -19.22 -12.03
C ASN A 250 -10.23 -19.54 -11.74
N SER A 251 -9.31 -19.23 -12.66
CA SER A 251 -7.91 -19.65 -12.49
C SER A 251 -7.17 -18.80 -11.46
N ALA A 252 -7.40 -17.49 -11.46
CA ALA A 252 -6.78 -16.57 -10.50
C ALA A 252 -7.33 -16.84 -9.09
N ASP A 253 -8.65 -17.01 -8.96
CA ASP A 253 -9.31 -17.23 -7.66
C ASP A 253 -8.80 -18.48 -6.94
N LEU A 254 -8.70 -19.61 -7.65
CA LEU A 254 -8.19 -20.85 -7.08
C LEU A 254 -6.73 -20.71 -6.62
N ARG A 255 -5.93 -19.92 -7.34
CA ARG A 255 -4.53 -19.68 -7.02
C ARG A 255 -4.39 -18.80 -5.78
N ILE A 256 -5.08 -17.66 -5.77
CA ILE A 256 -5.16 -16.74 -4.63
C ILE A 256 -5.63 -17.51 -3.40
N ALA A 257 -6.69 -18.30 -3.54
CA ALA A 257 -7.25 -19.11 -2.47
C ALA A 257 -6.21 -20.04 -1.83
N LYS A 258 -5.45 -20.75 -2.66
CA LYS A 258 -4.42 -21.67 -2.22
C LYS A 258 -3.28 -20.95 -1.50
N ASP A 259 -2.81 -19.85 -2.07
CA ASP A 259 -1.65 -19.12 -1.55
C ASP A 259 -2.00 -18.43 -0.21
N VAL A 260 -3.15 -17.77 -0.13
CA VAL A 260 -3.67 -17.14 1.09
C VAL A 260 -3.86 -18.17 2.22
N LEU A 261 -4.42 -19.34 1.91
CA LEU A 261 -4.63 -20.39 2.91
C LEU A 261 -3.31 -21.02 3.38
N ALA A 262 -2.31 -21.12 2.50
CA ALA A 262 -0.98 -21.60 2.84
C ALA A 262 -0.21 -20.61 3.71
N GLU A 263 -0.22 -19.32 3.36
CA GLU A 263 0.47 -18.27 4.12
C GLU A 263 -0.15 -18.09 5.51
N SER A 264 -1.48 -18.20 5.61
CA SER A 264 -2.17 -18.12 6.92
C SER A 264 -1.95 -19.33 7.84
N LEU A 265 -1.26 -20.39 7.39
CA LEU A 265 -0.81 -21.52 8.22
C LEU A 265 0.62 -21.33 8.75
N GLY A 266 1.38 -20.38 8.21
CA GLY A 266 2.78 -20.16 8.58
C GLY A 266 2.95 -19.49 9.95
N PRO A 267 4.09 -19.71 10.63
CA PRO A 267 4.43 -19.00 11.87
C PRO A 267 4.53 -17.48 11.68
N ASP A 268 4.92 -17.03 10.49
CA ASP A 268 5.02 -15.60 10.09
C ASP A 268 3.76 -15.12 9.35
N SER A 269 2.59 -15.71 9.65
CA SER A 269 1.35 -15.38 8.94
C SER A 269 0.91 -13.93 9.19
N PRO A 270 0.52 -13.19 8.13
CA PRO A 270 0.16 -11.78 8.25
C PRO A 270 -1.07 -11.58 9.15
N ASP A 271 -1.13 -10.46 9.85
CA ASP A 271 -2.26 -10.09 10.71
C ASP A 271 -3.49 -9.64 9.91
N ILE A 272 -3.22 -8.91 8.81
CA ILE A 272 -4.21 -8.37 7.89
C ILE A 272 -3.97 -8.96 6.50
N ILE A 273 -5.02 -9.51 5.92
CA ILE A 273 -5.00 -10.03 4.56
C ILE A 273 -5.93 -9.16 3.72
N ILE A 274 -5.36 -8.53 2.69
CA ILE A 274 -6.08 -7.73 1.72
C ILE A 274 -6.24 -8.56 0.44
N ILE A 275 -7.47 -8.76 -0.01
CA ILE A 275 -7.78 -9.43 -1.27
C ILE A 275 -8.46 -8.40 -2.17
N ALA A 276 -7.76 -7.99 -3.24
CA ALA A 276 -8.33 -7.14 -4.27
C ALA A 276 -9.01 -8.00 -5.33
N SER A 277 -10.31 -8.24 -5.16
CA SER A 277 -11.18 -8.93 -6.10
C SER A 277 -12.63 -8.54 -5.88
N GLY A 278 -13.43 -8.53 -6.95
CA GLY A 278 -14.88 -8.34 -6.89
C GLY A 278 -15.71 -9.62 -6.74
N ASP A 279 -15.07 -10.81 -6.72
CA ASP A 279 -15.77 -12.09 -6.80
C ASP A 279 -16.31 -12.59 -5.44
N ARG A 280 -17.51 -13.18 -5.47
CA ARG A 280 -18.17 -13.82 -4.32
C ARG A 280 -17.56 -15.18 -3.95
N ASP A 281 -16.78 -15.80 -4.84
CA ASP A 281 -16.29 -17.17 -4.66
C ASP A 281 -15.23 -17.28 -3.53
N PHE A 282 -14.71 -16.14 -3.05
CA PHE A 282 -13.83 -16.04 -1.89
C PHE A 282 -14.52 -16.18 -0.52
N ASN A 283 -15.85 -16.24 -0.44
CA ASN A 283 -16.59 -16.26 0.84
C ASN A 283 -16.16 -17.39 1.80
N ASN A 284 -15.88 -18.58 1.27
CA ASN A 284 -15.41 -19.71 2.08
C ASN A 284 -14.04 -19.44 2.72
N ILE A 285 -13.21 -18.62 2.05
CA ILE A 285 -11.86 -18.26 2.49
C ILE A 285 -11.95 -17.21 3.58
N TYR A 286 -12.79 -16.19 3.40
CA TYR A 286 -13.01 -15.15 4.41
C TYR A 286 -13.46 -15.76 5.75
N ASN A 287 -14.38 -16.72 5.71
CA ASN A 287 -14.83 -17.42 6.92
C ASN A 287 -13.68 -18.20 7.59
N THR A 288 -12.84 -18.86 6.79
CA THR A 288 -11.68 -19.63 7.29
C THR A 288 -10.63 -18.72 7.94
N LEU A 289 -10.31 -17.59 7.29
CA LEU A 289 -9.36 -16.60 7.80
C LEU A 289 -9.87 -15.93 9.07
N ARG A 290 -11.16 -15.61 9.14
CA ARG A 290 -11.79 -15.04 10.33
C ARG A 290 -11.74 -16.01 11.51
N ALA A 291 -12.01 -17.30 11.27
CA ALA A 291 -11.90 -18.33 12.31
C ALA A 291 -10.46 -18.45 12.87
N ARG A 292 -9.45 -18.04 12.09
CA ARG A 292 -8.03 -17.96 12.49
C ARG A 292 -7.65 -16.63 13.14
N GLY A 293 -8.62 -15.75 13.41
CA GLY A 293 -8.39 -14.45 14.06
C GLY A 293 -7.73 -13.40 13.16
N LYS A 294 -7.70 -13.61 11.83
CA LYS A 294 -7.13 -12.66 10.87
C LYS A 294 -8.12 -11.57 10.50
N GLN A 295 -7.62 -10.35 10.27
CA GLN A 295 -8.44 -9.27 9.72
C GLN A 295 -8.45 -9.34 8.20
N ILE A 296 -9.62 -9.18 7.60
CA ILE A 296 -9.81 -9.34 6.15
C ILE A 296 -10.31 -8.01 5.59
N VAL A 297 -9.58 -7.48 4.61
CA VAL A 297 -9.98 -6.32 3.82
C VAL A 297 -10.18 -6.79 2.38
N VAL A 298 -11.28 -6.41 1.78
CA VAL A 298 -11.58 -6.70 0.38
C VAL A 298 -11.58 -5.40 -0.39
N TRP A 299 -10.84 -5.35 -1.50
CA TRP A 299 -10.85 -4.22 -2.41
C TRP A 299 -11.59 -4.61 -3.69
N GLY A 300 -12.74 -4.00 -3.91
CA GLY A 300 -13.55 -4.19 -5.10
C GLY A 300 -13.50 -2.98 -6.03
N VAL A 301 -14.23 -3.06 -7.15
CA VAL A 301 -14.52 -1.91 -8.02
C VAL A 301 -16.02 -1.63 -7.94
N ARG A 302 -16.42 -0.37 -7.79
CA ARG A 302 -17.85 -0.02 -7.75
C ARG A 302 -18.57 -0.49 -9.02
N GLY A 303 -19.79 -0.99 -8.86
CA GLY A 303 -20.61 -1.48 -9.98
C GLY A 303 -20.30 -2.91 -10.44
N SER A 304 -19.09 -3.43 -10.16
CA SER A 304 -18.69 -4.81 -10.51
C SER A 304 -18.53 -5.73 -9.28
N THR A 305 -18.65 -5.19 -8.06
CA THR A 305 -18.58 -5.96 -6.81
C THR A 305 -19.90 -6.66 -6.49
N SER A 306 -19.85 -7.92 -6.06
CA SER A 306 -21.06 -8.68 -5.68
C SER A 306 -21.78 -8.10 -4.45
N ARG A 307 -23.10 -7.90 -4.54
CA ARG A 307 -23.95 -7.44 -3.42
C ARG A 307 -23.85 -8.32 -2.16
N VAL A 308 -23.48 -9.59 -2.30
CA VAL A 308 -23.30 -10.50 -1.16
C VAL A 308 -22.10 -10.09 -0.31
N LEU A 309 -21.04 -9.57 -0.94
CA LEU A 309 -19.85 -9.05 -0.22
C LEU A 309 -20.19 -7.78 0.56
N GLU A 310 -21.02 -6.89 -0.02
CA GLU A 310 -21.43 -5.64 0.62
C GLU A 310 -22.20 -5.86 1.94
N HIS A 311 -22.90 -6.99 2.07
CA HIS A 311 -23.67 -7.33 3.28
C HIS A 311 -22.88 -8.21 4.27
N ASN A 312 -21.63 -8.56 3.94
CA ASN A 312 -20.83 -9.45 4.78
C ASN A 312 -20.13 -8.65 5.91
N THR A 313 -20.62 -8.78 7.13
CA THR A 313 -20.06 -8.12 8.32
C THR A 313 -18.71 -8.69 8.78
N ALA A 314 -18.23 -9.76 8.15
CA ALA A 314 -16.93 -10.36 8.42
C ALA A 314 -15.74 -9.64 7.78
N ILE A 315 -16.00 -8.79 6.78
CA ILE A 315 -14.97 -8.17 5.96
C ILE A 315 -15.08 -6.64 6.02
N THR A 316 -13.97 -5.96 5.81
CA THR A 316 -13.97 -4.53 5.48
C THR A 316 -13.91 -4.39 3.98
N LEU A 317 -14.97 -3.88 3.35
CA LEU A 317 -15.02 -3.65 1.91
C LEU A 317 -14.63 -2.20 1.60
N GLU A 318 -13.66 -2.03 0.71
CA GLU A 318 -13.29 -0.74 0.14
C GLU A 318 -13.26 -0.83 -1.38
N TYR A 319 -13.31 0.32 -2.06
CA TYR A 319 -13.32 0.37 -3.51
C TYR A 319 -12.04 1.01 -4.05
N VAL A 320 -11.41 0.35 -5.02
CA VAL A 320 -10.16 0.82 -5.64
C VAL A 320 -10.35 2.19 -6.29
N ASP A 321 -11.50 2.42 -6.91
CA ASP A 321 -11.87 3.69 -7.53
C ASP A 321 -12.09 4.85 -6.53
N ASP A 322 -12.20 4.58 -5.21
CA ASP A 322 -12.29 5.64 -4.19
C ASP A 322 -10.89 6.19 -3.80
N PHE A 323 -9.87 5.34 -3.78
CA PHE A 323 -8.52 5.72 -3.32
C PHE A 323 -7.47 5.82 -4.44
N VAL A 324 -7.78 5.34 -5.64
CA VAL A 324 -6.99 5.57 -6.85
C VAL A 324 -7.76 6.50 -7.78
N ARG A 325 -7.14 7.61 -8.18
CA ARG A 325 -7.76 8.57 -9.10
C ARG A 325 -7.53 8.14 -10.55
N PHE A 326 -8.49 7.42 -11.12
CA PHE A 326 -8.45 7.04 -12.52
C PHE A 326 -8.92 8.18 -13.43
N ARG A 327 -8.28 8.27 -14.62
CA ARG A 327 -8.72 9.15 -15.71
C ARG A 327 -9.79 8.43 -16.52
N GLN A 328 -10.74 9.18 -17.09
CA GLN A 328 -11.74 8.64 -18.00
C GLN A 328 -11.31 8.76 -19.46
N HIS A 329 -11.79 7.85 -20.31
CA HIS A 329 -11.48 7.81 -21.76
C HIS A 329 -11.63 9.16 -22.49
N LYS A 330 -12.56 10.02 -22.05
CA LYS A 330 -12.76 11.36 -22.63
C LYS A 330 -11.58 12.31 -22.41
N GLU A 331 -10.89 12.21 -21.27
CA GLU A 331 -9.76 13.10 -20.94
C GLU A 331 -8.53 12.78 -21.80
N LEU A 332 -8.32 11.51 -22.16
CA LEU A 332 -7.26 11.11 -23.10
C LEU A 332 -7.53 11.62 -24.52
N GLN A 333 -8.79 11.58 -24.99
CA GLN A 333 -9.11 12.13 -26.30
C GLN A 333 -8.70 13.61 -26.39
N ASP A 334 -8.80 14.36 -25.30
CA ASP A 334 -8.43 15.78 -25.28
C ASP A 334 -6.91 15.98 -25.18
N LEU A 335 -6.18 15.09 -24.51
CA LEU A 335 -4.71 15.03 -24.55
C LEU A 335 -4.19 14.74 -25.96
N PHE A 336 -4.80 13.79 -26.68
CA PHE A 336 -4.40 13.41 -28.04
C PHE A 336 -4.91 14.38 -29.14
N LYS A 337 -5.79 15.33 -28.82
CA LYS A 337 -6.20 16.41 -29.73
C LYS A 337 -5.26 17.62 -29.72
N GLN A 338 -4.35 17.73 -28.75
CA GLN A 338 -3.42 18.85 -28.71
C GLN A 338 -2.36 18.70 -29.81
N PRO A 339 -2.13 19.74 -30.64
CA PRO A 339 -1.15 19.68 -31.71
C PRO A 339 0.26 19.54 -31.10
N THR A 340 1.02 18.54 -31.55
CA THR A 340 2.45 18.43 -31.23
C THR A 340 3.22 19.56 -31.92
N PRO A 341 4.18 20.24 -31.24
CA PRO A 341 5.04 21.22 -31.90
C PRO A 341 6.00 20.54 -32.90
N ASP A 342 6.21 21.20 -34.05
CA ASP A 342 7.17 20.99 -35.16
C ASP A 342 7.78 19.59 -35.42
N THR A 343 7.57 19.12 -36.65
CA THR A 343 7.30 17.71 -36.98
C THR A 343 8.47 16.91 -37.56
N ASP A 344 9.64 17.48 -37.86
CA ASP A 344 10.64 16.71 -38.65
C ASP A 344 11.77 16.07 -37.83
N SER A 345 12.15 16.61 -36.66
CA SER A 345 13.25 16.04 -35.84
C SER A 345 12.79 15.16 -34.67
N ILE A 346 11.51 15.25 -34.28
CA ILE A 346 10.91 14.47 -33.19
C ILE A 346 10.39 13.11 -33.71
N GLU A 347 10.06 13.02 -35.00
CA GLU A 347 9.54 11.77 -35.59
C GLU A 347 10.56 10.62 -35.57
N GLU A 348 11.86 10.88 -35.68
CA GLU A 348 12.88 9.81 -35.58
C GLU A 348 13.03 9.27 -34.14
N GLU A 349 13.13 10.14 -33.12
CA GLU A 349 13.22 9.73 -31.71
C GLU A 349 11.93 9.03 -31.21
N VAL A 350 10.77 9.48 -31.67
CA VAL A 350 9.47 8.93 -31.24
C VAL A 350 9.16 7.59 -31.93
N VAL A 351 9.66 7.36 -33.15
CA VAL A 351 9.52 6.07 -33.85
C VAL A 351 10.41 4.99 -33.21
N ASP A 352 11.63 5.33 -32.75
CA ASP A 352 12.50 4.39 -32.02
C ASP A 352 11.96 4.02 -30.63
N ALA A 353 11.14 4.87 -30.02
CA ALA A 353 10.50 4.61 -28.73
C ALA A 353 9.11 3.95 -28.81
N PHE A 354 8.50 3.88 -30.00
CA PHE A 354 7.17 3.31 -30.17
C PHE A 354 7.20 1.77 -30.13
N ARG A 355 6.58 1.20 -29.10
CA ARG A 355 6.41 -0.25 -28.98
C ARG A 355 5.07 -0.66 -29.59
N PRO A 356 5.04 -1.55 -30.60
CA PRO A 356 3.80 -2.08 -31.15
C PRO A 356 2.95 -2.71 -30.05
N SER A 357 1.67 -2.39 -30.07
CA SER A 357 0.76 -2.63 -28.96
C SER A 357 -0.45 -3.46 -29.40
N GLN A 358 -1.39 -3.81 -28.51
CA GLN A 358 -2.65 -4.46 -28.90
C GLN A 358 -3.42 -3.59 -29.92
N TRP A 359 -3.44 -2.27 -29.72
CA TRP A 359 -4.04 -1.36 -30.69
C TRP A 359 -3.30 -1.28 -32.02
N SER A 360 -1.98 -1.45 -32.03
CA SER A 360 -1.23 -1.53 -33.31
C SER A 360 -1.72 -2.71 -34.15
N SER A 361 -2.00 -3.86 -33.52
CA SER A 361 -2.61 -5.00 -34.22
C SER A 361 -3.99 -4.67 -34.79
N VAL A 362 -4.83 -3.91 -34.08
CA VAL A 362 -6.12 -3.44 -34.59
C VAL A 362 -5.94 -2.60 -35.86
N VAL A 363 -5.01 -1.65 -35.84
CA VAL A 363 -4.69 -0.79 -36.99
C VAL A 363 -4.21 -1.62 -38.19
N LEU A 364 -3.30 -2.57 -37.97
CA LEU A 364 -2.77 -3.44 -39.04
C LEU A 364 -3.85 -4.32 -39.66
N GLN A 365 -4.71 -4.95 -38.84
CA GLN A 365 -5.79 -5.80 -39.37
C GLN A 365 -6.87 -4.99 -40.07
N TYR A 366 -7.18 -3.79 -39.58
CA TYR A 366 -8.07 -2.87 -40.28
C TYR A 366 -7.54 -2.54 -41.67
N ASP A 367 -6.28 -2.09 -41.77
CA ASP A 367 -5.66 -1.70 -43.03
C ASP A 367 -5.58 -2.89 -44.01
N PHE A 368 -5.29 -4.09 -43.51
CA PHE A 368 -5.32 -5.30 -44.32
C PHE A 368 -6.70 -5.59 -44.92
N LEU A 369 -7.77 -5.45 -44.13
CA LEU A 369 -9.15 -5.67 -44.59
C LEU A 369 -9.57 -4.64 -45.65
N VAL A 370 -9.18 -3.38 -45.47
CA VAL A 370 -9.43 -2.32 -46.45
C VAL A 370 -8.68 -2.58 -47.76
N ALA A 371 -7.40 -2.96 -47.69
CA ALA A 371 -6.59 -3.26 -48.87
C ALA A 371 -7.13 -4.46 -49.67
N ASN A 372 -7.65 -5.49 -48.99
CA ASN A 372 -8.16 -6.72 -49.60
C ASN A 372 -9.66 -6.68 -49.93
N ARG A 373 -10.25 -5.47 -50.07
CA ARG A 373 -11.64 -5.25 -50.48
C ARG A 373 -12.67 -5.96 -49.59
N ALA A 374 -12.60 -5.75 -48.28
CA ALA A 374 -13.70 -5.98 -47.35
C ALA A 374 -15.01 -5.35 -47.86
N PRO A 375 -16.20 -5.80 -47.40
CA PRO A 375 -17.48 -5.16 -47.73
C PRO A 375 -17.41 -3.65 -47.52
N ARG A 376 -18.14 -2.87 -48.34
CA ARG A 376 -18.12 -1.39 -48.37
C ARG A 376 -18.21 -0.71 -46.99
N ASN A 377 -18.74 -1.42 -45.99
CA ASN A 377 -18.79 -0.99 -44.59
C ASN A 377 -18.11 -2.05 -43.70
N LEU A 378 -16.94 -1.73 -43.14
CA LEU A 378 -16.27 -2.58 -42.15
C LEU A 378 -16.99 -2.47 -40.81
N THR A 379 -17.59 -3.54 -40.31
CA THR A 379 -18.27 -3.54 -39.00
C THR A 379 -17.34 -4.03 -37.89
N SER A 380 -17.67 -3.71 -36.64
CA SER A 380 -16.94 -4.22 -35.46
C SER A 380 -16.90 -5.75 -35.42
N ALA A 381 -17.97 -6.42 -35.87
CA ALA A 381 -18.04 -7.88 -35.92
C ALA A 381 -17.01 -8.49 -36.89
N VAL A 382 -16.88 -7.94 -38.11
CA VAL A 382 -15.92 -8.44 -39.11
C VAL A 382 -14.49 -8.23 -38.65
N LEU A 383 -14.20 -7.06 -38.05
CA LEU A 383 -12.88 -6.80 -37.50
C LEU A 383 -12.59 -7.70 -36.29
N ALA A 384 -13.57 -7.93 -35.42
CA ALA A 384 -13.43 -8.78 -34.24
C ALA A 384 -13.16 -10.24 -34.59
N GLU A 385 -13.90 -10.79 -35.56
CA GLU A 385 -13.68 -12.16 -36.06
C GLU A 385 -12.25 -12.32 -36.57
N ARG A 386 -11.76 -11.36 -37.37
CA ARG A 386 -10.39 -11.40 -37.86
C ARG A 386 -9.34 -11.28 -36.76
N LEU A 387 -9.56 -10.45 -35.76
CA LEU A 387 -8.65 -10.32 -34.61
C LEU A 387 -8.53 -11.66 -33.86
N ALA A 388 -9.66 -12.35 -33.66
CA ALA A 388 -9.69 -13.67 -33.04
C ALA A 388 -9.03 -14.75 -33.93
N GLU A 389 -9.33 -14.78 -35.23
CA GLU A 389 -8.73 -15.73 -36.19
C GLU A 389 -7.19 -15.64 -36.25
N ASN A 390 -6.65 -14.43 -36.10
CA ASN A 390 -5.21 -14.18 -36.11
C ASN A 390 -4.57 -14.29 -34.71
N ASN A 391 -5.29 -14.80 -33.71
CA ASN A 391 -4.82 -14.95 -32.33
C ASN A 391 -4.32 -13.64 -31.70
N ILE A 392 -4.91 -12.50 -32.08
CA ILE A 392 -4.60 -11.20 -31.45
C ILE A 392 -5.33 -11.08 -30.11
N THR A 393 -6.52 -11.67 -30.02
CA THR A 393 -7.28 -11.85 -28.79
C THR A 393 -7.65 -13.33 -28.61
N ASN A 394 -7.92 -13.73 -27.37
CA ASN A 394 -8.29 -15.11 -27.03
C ASN A 394 -9.75 -15.47 -27.37
N SER A 395 -10.60 -14.47 -27.62
CA SER A 395 -12.00 -14.65 -28.00
C SER A 395 -12.50 -13.49 -28.86
N THR A 396 -13.62 -13.72 -29.56
CA THR A 396 -14.32 -12.69 -30.34
C THR A 396 -14.93 -11.61 -29.44
N ASP A 397 -15.44 -11.98 -28.26
CA ASP A 397 -15.99 -11.01 -27.29
C ASP A 397 -14.89 -10.06 -26.83
N ARG A 398 -13.71 -10.58 -26.52
CA ARG A 398 -12.55 -9.78 -26.14
C ARG A 398 -12.04 -8.90 -27.30
N ALA A 399 -12.15 -9.38 -28.54
CA ALA A 399 -11.87 -8.55 -29.72
C ALA A 399 -12.86 -7.39 -29.87
N LEU A 400 -14.15 -7.61 -29.59
CA LEU A 400 -15.16 -6.56 -29.60
C LEU A 400 -14.89 -5.51 -28.52
N GLU A 401 -14.52 -5.93 -27.31
CA GLU A 401 -14.11 -5.03 -26.23
C GLU A 401 -12.88 -4.19 -26.62
N LEU A 402 -11.86 -4.81 -27.24
CA LEU A 402 -10.68 -4.10 -27.72
C LEU A 402 -11.03 -3.06 -28.80
N ILE A 403 -11.96 -3.37 -29.69
CA ILE A 403 -12.46 -2.44 -30.71
C ILE A 403 -13.24 -1.30 -30.07
N ASP A 404 -14.12 -1.58 -29.12
CA ASP A 404 -14.89 -0.57 -28.38
C ASP A 404 -13.94 0.40 -27.65
N GLN A 405 -12.90 -0.11 -27.00
CA GLN A 405 -11.84 0.70 -26.39
C GLN A 405 -11.11 1.56 -27.43
N ALA A 406 -10.73 0.99 -28.58
CA ALA A 406 -10.10 1.75 -29.65
C ALA A 406 -11.01 2.87 -30.19
N VAL A 407 -12.33 2.68 -30.19
CA VAL A 407 -13.32 3.74 -30.50
C VAL A 407 -13.35 4.80 -29.40
N LYS A 408 -13.39 4.39 -28.13
CA LYS A 408 -13.41 5.29 -26.97
C LYS A 408 -12.13 6.12 -26.83
N VAL A 409 -10.97 5.59 -27.20
CA VAL A 409 -9.69 6.33 -27.21
C VAL A 409 -9.57 7.21 -28.46
N GLY A 410 -10.36 6.95 -29.51
CA GLY A 410 -10.38 7.75 -30.74
C GLY A 410 -9.40 7.27 -31.82
N ILE A 411 -8.89 6.04 -31.69
CA ILE A 411 -8.12 5.32 -32.71
C ILE A 411 -9.04 4.92 -33.86
N LEU A 412 -10.22 4.40 -33.52
CA LEU A 412 -11.31 4.12 -34.44
C LEU A 412 -12.43 5.15 -34.26
N GLN A 413 -13.13 5.44 -35.34
CA GLN A 413 -14.28 6.32 -35.38
C GLN A 413 -15.44 5.59 -36.05
N GLN A 414 -16.65 5.77 -35.51
CA GLN A 414 -17.84 5.20 -36.11
C GLN A 414 -18.37 6.17 -37.18
N ASP A 415 -18.42 5.71 -38.44
CA ASP A 415 -18.99 6.48 -39.53
C ASP A 415 -20.51 6.60 -39.35
N ARG A 416 -20.95 7.84 -39.07
CA ARG A 416 -22.35 8.19 -38.84
C ARG A 416 -23.25 7.89 -40.04
N ARG A 417 -22.70 7.77 -41.26
CA ARG A 417 -23.50 7.54 -42.48
C ARG A 417 -23.70 6.05 -42.79
N ASN A 418 -22.70 5.22 -42.52
CA ASN A 418 -22.66 3.83 -43.00
C ASN A 418 -22.58 2.76 -41.90
N LYS A 419 -22.60 3.15 -40.62
CA LYS A 419 -22.38 2.24 -39.47
C LYS A 419 -21.07 1.44 -39.54
N GLY A 420 -20.12 1.90 -40.35
CA GLY A 420 -18.80 1.31 -40.51
C GLY A 420 -17.79 1.92 -39.53
N LEU A 421 -16.68 1.22 -39.32
CA LEU A 421 -15.52 1.70 -38.59
C LEU A 421 -14.52 2.35 -39.55
N VAL A 422 -13.93 3.46 -39.12
CA VAL A 422 -12.88 4.19 -39.84
C VAL A 422 -11.73 4.49 -38.88
N LEU A 423 -10.48 4.28 -39.32
CA LEU A 423 -9.31 4.70 -38.54
C LEU A 423 -9.18 6.23 -38.52
N ASN A 424 -8.81 6.78 -37.37
CA ASN A 424 -8.43 8.18 -37.25
C ASN A 424 -6.97 8.38 -37.70
N PRO A 425 -6.71 8.97 -38.88
CA PRO A 425 -5.36 9.09 -39.41
C PRO A 425 -4.46 10.01 -38.58
N GLU A 426 -5.05 10.92 -37.81
CA GLU A 426 -4.31 11.88 -36.97
C GLU A 426 -3.89 11.28 -35.61
N HIS A 427 -4.44 10.12 -35.24
CA HIS A 427 -4.13 9.51 -33.94
C HIS A 427 -2.67 9.01 -33.91
N PRO A 428 -1.87 9.32 -32.86
CA PRO A 428 -0.45 8.95 -32.81
C PRO A 428 -0.19 7.47 -33.06
N VAL A 429 -0.95 6.58 -32.38
CA VAL A 429 -0.86 5.12 -32.58
C VAL A 429 -1.08 4.71 -34.04
N VAL A 430 -2.02 5.35 -34.75
CA VAL A 430 -2.32 5.03 -36.16
C VAL A 430 -1.18 5.48 -37.05
N ARG A 431 -0.69 6.72 -36.86
CA ARG A 431 0.45 7.27 -37.61
C ARG A 431 1.69 6.41 -37.42
N GLN A 432 2.10 6.17 -36.17
CA GLN A 432 3.30 5.42 -35.82
C GLN A 432 3.23 3.97 -36.32
N THR A 433 2.09 3.30 -36.16
CA THR A 433 1.90 1.92 -36.66
C THR A 433 2.06 1.86 -38.18
N ARG A 434 1.49 2.81 -38.93
CA ARG A 434 1.62 2.86 -40.39
C ARG A 434 3.05 3.18 -40.83
N VAL A 435 3.72 4.13 -40.18
CA VAL A 435 5.13 4.45 -40.45
C VAL A 435 6.02 3.22 -40.27
N ILE A 436 5.86 2.47 -39.18
CA ILE A 436 6.64 1.25 -38.93
C ILE A 436 6.31 0.18 -39.97
N ARG A 437 5.02 -0.06 -40.25
CA ARG A 437 4.60 -1.01 -41.29
C ARG A 437 5.26 -0.68 -42.63
N ASP A 438 5.19 0.58 -43.06
CA ASP A 438 5.68 1.01 -44.37
C ASP A 438 7.22 1.00 -44.45
N ARG A 439 7.92 1.01 -43.31
CA ARG A 439 9.39 0.81 -43.24
C ARG A 439 9.82 -0.66 -43.27
N ILE A 440 8.95 -1.59 -42.89
CA ILE A 440 9.24 -3.04 -42.82
C ILE A 440 8.91 -3.74 -44.16
N VAL A 441 8.01 -3.18 -44.97
CA VAL A 441 7.53 -3.74 -46.25
C VAL A 441 8.50 -3.51 -47.40
#